data_AF-A0A7G3T549-F1
#
_entry.id   AF-A0A7G3T549-F1
#
_cell.length_a   1.000
_cell.length_b   1.000
_cell.length_c   1.000
_cell.angle_alpha   90.00
_cell.angle_beta   90.00
_cell.angle_gamma   90.00
#
_symmetry.space_group_name_H-M   'P 1'
#
loop_
_entity.id
_entity.type
_entity.pdbx_description
1 polymer ?
#
loop_
_entity_poly.entity_id
_entity_poly.type
_entity_poly.pdbx_seq_one_letter_code
_entity_poly.pdbx_strand_id
1 'polypeptide(L)'
;QILLVDYSDIKNLKTTTIDSAKFLHDGGWDASKRYFLVAANASNKIAAVDTKTGKLAALVDTAKIPHPGRGANFTHPKFGPVWTTGHLGADVLTLISTPSEKKSDAKFKEFNWKVVQEVKHVPGNLF
;
A
#
# COMPACT_ATOMS: atom_id res chain seq x y z
N GLN A 1 -5.25 -13.07 3.77
CA GLN A 1 -4.25 -13.75 2.93
C GLN A 1 -4.25 -13.11 1.55
N ILE A 2 -3.08 -12.98 0.95
CA ILE A 2 -2.87 -12.53 -0.43
C ILE A 2 -2.22 -13.68 -1.19
N LEU A 3 -2.71 -13.97 -2.39
CA LEU A 3 -2.16 -15.00 -3.25
C LEU A 3 -1.36 -14.35 -4.38
N LEU A 4 -0.08 -14.68 -4.49
CA LEU A 4 0.68 -14.47 -5.71
C LEU A 4 0.63 -15.75 -6.52
N VAL A 5 0.05 -15.67 -7.71
CA VAL A 5 -0.20 -16.83 -8.57
C VAL A 5 0.68 -16.69 -9.81
N ASP A 6 1.52 -17.69 -10.05
CA ASP A 6 2.36 -17.76 -11.24
C ASP A 6 1.59 -18.48 -12.35
N TYR A 7 1.23 -17.73 -13.39
CA TYR A 7 0.47 -18.23 -14.53
C TYR A 7 1.36 -18.73 -15.69
N SER A 8 2.68 -18.81 -15.52
CA SER A 8 3.58 -19.31 -16.57
C SER A 8 3.34 -20.78 -16.94
N ASP A 9 2.83 -21.57 -15.99
CA ASP A 9 2.38 -22.95 -16.21
C ASP A 9 1.08 -23.21 -15.43
N ILE A 10 -0.04 -23.08 -16.12
CA ILE A 10 -1.38 -23.28 -15.52
C ILE A 10 -1.64 -24.75 -15.18
N LYS A 11 -0.92 -25.71 -15.80
CA LYS A 11 -1.07 -27.14 -15.49
C LYS A 11 -0.38 -27.50 -14.18
N ASN A 12 0.74 -26.83 -13.87
CA ASN A 12 1.53 -27.02 -12.65
C ASN A 12 1.58 -25.72 -11.82
N LEU A 13 0.40 -25.23 -11.45
CA LEU A 13 0.21 -23.90 -10.85
C LEU A 13 1.05 -23.71 -9.58
N LYS A 14 1.92 -22.70 -9.58
CA LYS A 14 2.67 -22.27 -8.39
C LYS A 14 1.95 -21.10 -7.73
N THR A 15 1.78 -21.19 -6.42
CA THR A 15 1.17 -20.12 -5.62
C THR A 15 2.01 -19.85 -4.38
N THR A 16 2.11 -18.56 -4.03
CA THR A 16 2.64 -18.12 -2.74
C THR A 16 1.48 -17.54 -1.95
N THR A 17 1.18 -18.15 -0.80
CA THR A 17 0.19 -17.62 0.14
C THR A 17 0.88 -16.74 1.16
N ILE A 18 0.48 -15.47 1.20
CA ILE A 18 1.07 -14.47 2.09
C ILE A 18 0.04 -14.12 3.16
N ASP A 19 0.39 -14.37 4.42
CA ASP A 19 -0.41 -13.90 5.54
C ASP A 19 -0.37 -12.38 5.62
N SER A 20 -1.54 -11.80 5.89
CA SER A 20 -1.77 -10.36 5.89
C SER A 20 -2.76 -9.99 7.01
N ALA A 21 -3.68 -9.07 6.78
CA ALA A 21 -4.78 -8.77 7.70
C ALA A 21 -6.12 -9.31 7.17
N LYS A 22 -7.11 -9.40 8.06
CA LYS A 22 -8.49 -9.74 7.71
C LYS A 22 -9.16 -8.55 7.00
N PHE A 23 -10.17 -8.86 6.18
CA PHE A 23 -10.98 -7.87 5.46
C PHE A 23 -10.20 -7.09 4.39
N LEU A 24 -9.39 -7.81 3.60
CA LEU A 24 -8.80 -7.24 2.40
C LEU A 24 -9.91 -6.86 1.41
N HIS A 25 -9.72 -5.73 0.72
CA HIS A 25 -10.72 -5.19 -0.19
C HIS A 25 -10.08 -4.76 -1.52
N ASP A 26 -9.53 -3.54 -1.56
CA ASP A 26 -9.01 -2.89 -2.76
C ASP A 26 -7.60 -2.33 -2.51
N GLY A 27 -6.88 -2.05 -3.61
CA GLY A 27 -5.48 -1.69 -3.54
C GLY A 27 -4.86 -1.43 -4.90
N GLY A 28 -3.62 -0.98 -4.90
CA GLY A 28 -2.87 -0.71 -6.11
C GLY A 28 -1.38 -0.75 -5.90
N TRP A 29 -0.68 -0.58 -7.01
CA TRP A 29 0.77 -0.60 -7.05
C TRP A 29 1.36 0.72 -6.58
N ASP A 30 2.49 0.65 -5.89
CA ASP A 30 3.38 1.79 -5.72
C ASP A 30 3.90 2.32 -7.07
N ALA A 31 4.55 3.48 -7.05
CA ALA A 31 5.09 4.11 -8.24
C ALA A 31 6.09 3.22 -9.01
N SER A 32 6.84 2.36 -8.31
CA SER A 32 7.83 1.46 -8.94
C SER A 32 7.24 0.18 -9.52
N LYS A 33 5.95 -0.12 -9.25
CA LYS A 33 5.28 -1.38 -9.61
C LYS A 33 5.93 -2.62 -8.99
N ARG A 34 6.64 -2.46 -7.88
CA ARG A 34 7.23 -3.57 -7.10
C ARG A 34 6.37 -3.96 -5.90
N TYR A 35 5.72 -2.99 -5.28
CA TYR A 35 4.94 -3.22 -4.08
C TYR A 35 3.45 -3.06 -4.36
N PHE A 36 2.67 -4.06 -3.96
CA PHE A 36 1.22 -4.00 -4.01
C PHE A 36 0.70 -3.61 -2.62
N LEU A 37 0.03 -2.45 -2.53
CA LEU A 37 -0.58 -1.94 -1.30
C LEU A 37 -2.08 -2.20 -1.36
N VAL A 38 -2.62 -2.89 -0.36
CA VAL A 38 -4.03 -3.28 -0.30
C VAL A 38 -4.63 -2.95 1.07
N ALA A 39 -5.82 -2.37 1.07
CA ALA A 39 -6.57 -2.04 2.25
C ALA A 39 -7.16 -3.29 2.90
N ALA A 40 -6.86 -3.46 4.19
CA ALA A 40 -7.59 -4.31 5.11
C ALA A 40 -8.61 -3.42 5.84
N ASN A 41 -9.68 -3.03 5.15
CA ASN A 41 -10.47 -1.84 5.46
C ASN A 41 -11.09 -1.86 6.88
N ALA A 42 -11.79 -2.93 7.25
CA ALA A 42 -12.40 -3.07 8.57
C ALA A 42 -11.36 -3.29 9.69
N SER A 43 -10.10 -3.53 9.33
CA SER A 43 -8.97 -3.59 10.27
C SER A 43 -8.24 -2.25 10.43
N ASN A 44 -8.59 -1.22 9.64
CA ASN A 44 -7.89 0.07 9.56
C ASN A 44 -6.38 -0.07 9.25
N LYS A 45 -6.03 -0.96 8.30
CA LYS A 45 -4.64 -1.18 7.90
C LYS A 45 -4.48 -1.20 6.39
N ILE A 46 -3.27 -0.91 5.94
CA ILE A 46 -2.78 -1.19 4.59
C ILE A 46 -1.72 -2.28 4.68
N ALA A 47 -1.92 -3.40 3.99
CA ALA A 47 -0.91 -4.43 3.81
C ALA A 47 -0.10 -4.13 2.55
N ALA A 48 1.22 -4.08 2.67
CA ALA A 48 2.13 -3.92 1.54
C ALA A 48 2.84 -5.26 1.26
N VAL A 49 2.78 -5.73 0.02
CA VAL A 49 3.44 -6.96 -0.44
C VAL A 49 4.56 -6.60 -1.40
N ASP A 50 5.76 -7.12 -1.16
CA ASP A 50 6.86 -7.09 -2.13
C ASP A 50 6.66 -8.23 -3.13
N THR A 51 6.23 -7.91 -4.34
CA THR A 51 5.90 -8.94 -5.34
C THR A 51 7.14 -9.52 -6.00
N LYS A 52 8.30 -8.88 -5.85
CA LYS A 52 9.59 -9.42 -6.29
C LYS A 52 10.07 -10.56 -5.39
N THR A 53 9.86 -10.44 -4.08
CA THR A 53 10.30 -11.45 -3.10
C THR A 53 9.17 -12.38 -2.64
N GLY A 54 7.92 -12.04 -2.95
CA GLY A 54 6.74 -12.79 -2.55
C GLY A 54 6.45 -12.75 -1.06
N LYS A 55 6.76 -11.63 -0.39
CA LYS A 55 6.65 -11.50 1.07
C LYS A 55 5.85 -10.27 1.47
N LEU A 56 5.23 -10.33 2.65
CA LEU A 56 4.67 -9.15 3.30
C LEU A 56 5.82 -8.20 3.65
N ALA A 57 5.79 -6.99 3.07
CA ALA A 57 6.80 -5.96 3.31
C ALA A 57 6.46 -5.14 4.56
N ALA A 58 5.18 -4.83 4.77
CA ALA A 58 4.72 -4.09 5.93
C ALA A 58 3.22 -4.26 6.16
N LEU A 59 2.79 -4.00 7.39
CA LEU A 59 1.40 -3.78 7.76
C LEU A 59 1.31 -2.41 8.43
N VAL A 60 0.66 -1.45 7.76
CA VAL A 60 0.66 -0.04 8.15
C VAL A 60 -0.70 0.31 8.73
N ASP A 61 -0.72 0.82 9.96
CA ASP A 61 -1.93 1.36 10.59
C ASP A 61 -2.34 2.68 9.95
N THR A 62 -3.65 2.87 9.76
CA THR A 62 -4.21 4.08 9.16
C THR A 62 -5.47 4.53 9.90
N ALA A 63 -6.02 5.68 9.50
CA ALA A 63 -7.33 6.13 9.97
C ALA A 63 -8.47 5.17 9.54
N LYS A 64 -9.67 5.42 10.07
CA LYS A 64 -10.80 4.48 9.99
C LYS A 64 -11.25 4.19 8.55
N ILE A 65 -11.41 2.90 8.22
CA ILE A 65 -11.92 2.37 6.94
C ILE A 65 -11.20 3.00 5.74
N PRO A 66 -9.91 2.68 5.52
CA PRO A 66 -9.21 3.08 4.31
C PRO A 66 -9.89 2.46 3.10
N HIS A 67 -10.12 3.28 2.06
CA HIS A 67 -10.75 2.85 0.82
C HIS A 67 -10.06 3.53 -0.38
N PRO A 68 -8.91 2.99 -0.81
CA PRO A 68 -8.04 3.66 -1.77
C PRO A 68 -8.49 3.61 -3.22
N GLY A 69 -9.41 2.73 -3.62
CA GLY A 69 -9.46 2.27 -5.01
C GLY A 69 -8.12 1.62 -5.38
N ARG A 70 -7.38 2.26 -6.31
CA ARG A 70 -5.97 1.89 -6.59
C ARG A 70 -4.95 2.77 -5.85
N GLY A 71 -5.43 3.81 -5.17
CA GLY A 71 -4.65 4.86 -4.55
C GLY A 71 -3.97 5.79 -5.56
N ALA A 72 -3.33 6.82 -5.03
CA ALA A 72 -2.61 7.83 -5.81
C ALA A 72 -1.12 7.84 -5.46
N ASN A 73 -0.27 7.82 -6.49
CA ASN A 73 1.18 7.85 -6.34
C ASN A 73 1.74 9.22 -6.75
N PHE A 74 2.66 9.76 -5.96
CA PHE A 74 3.45 10.95 -6.34
C PHE A 74 4.72 11.06 -5.51
N THR A 75 5.59 12.01 -5.85
CA THR A 75 6.80 12.30 -5.07
C THR A 75 6.54 13.49 -4.14
N HIS A 76 6.51 13.24 -2.84
CA HIS A 76 6.40 14.28 -1.83
C HIS A 76 7.76 14.97 -1.62
N PRO A 77 7.84 16.32 -1.56
CA PRO A 77 9.12 17.04 -1.47
C PRO A 77 9.94 16.70 -0.20
N LYS A 78 9.26 16.37 0.91
CA LYS A 78 9.92 16.04 2.18
C LYS A 78 10.11 14.53 2.42
N PHE A 79 9.25 13.69 1.83
CA PHE A 79 9.13 12.27 2.18
C PHE A 79 9.43 11.32 1.02
N GLY A 80 9.76 11.87 -0.16
CA GLY A 80 10.03 11.07 -1.34
C GLY A 80 8.76 10.42 -1.90
N PRO A 81 8.88 9.26 -2.56
CA PRO A 81 7.74 8.54 -3.12
C PRO A 81 6.72 8.17 -2.05
N VAL A 82 5.46 8.50 -2.33
CA VAL A 82 4.31 8.16 -1.47
C VAL A 82 3.18 7.55 -2.29
N TRP A 83 2.42 6.68 -1.63
CA TRP A 83 1.13 6.17 -2.07
C TRP A 83 0.04 6.64 -1.09
N THR A 84 -1.11 7.03 -1.60
CA THR A 84 -2.15 7.71 -0.81
C THR A 84 -3.46 6.93 -0.82
N THR A 85 -4.11 6.84 0.34
CA THR A 85 -5.45 6.28 0.50
C THR A 85 -6.44 7.31 1.04
N GLY A 86 -7.66 7.23 0.53
CA GLY A 86 -8.81 7.87 1.11
C GLY A 86 -9.45 7.02 2.20
N HIS A 87 -10.48 7.56 2.85
CA HIS A 87 -11.16 6.96 3.98
C HIS A 87 -12.67 7.17 3.92
N LEU A 88 -13.43 6.07 4.08
CA LEU A 88 -14.88 6.15 4.27
C LEU A 88 -15.24 6.58 5.71
N GLY A 89 -14.39 6.24 6.68
CA GLY A 89 -14.69 6.42 8.10
C GLY A 89 -13.95 7.58 8.78
N ALA A 90 -13.15 8.36 8.04
CA ALA A 90 -12.35 9.46 8.57
C ALA A 90 -12.25 10.62 7.56
N ASP A 91 -12.04 11.82 8.06
CA ASP A 91 -11.96 13.07 7.29
C ASP A 91 -10.51 13.43 6.89
N VAL A 92 -9.72 12.42 6.52
CA VAL A 92 -8.32 12.58 6.12
C VAL A 92 -7.99 11.81 4.85
N LEU A 93 -6.96 12.27 4.14
CA LEU A 93 -6.17 11.49 3.18
C LEU A 93 -4.87 11.06 3.87
N THR A 94 -4.54 9.78 3.79
CA THR A 94 -3.35 9.21 4.45
C THR A 94 -2.27 8.95 3.41
N LEU A 95 -1.09 9.56 3.59
CA LEU A 95 0.08 9.38 2.73
C LEU A 95 1.04 8.38 3.40
N ILE A 96 1.36 7.30 2.68
CA ILE A 96 2.30 6.26 3.12
C ILE A 96 3.55 6.34 2.24
N SER A 97 4.73 6.48 2.84
CA SER A 97 5.99 6.47 2.09
C SER A 97 6.32 5.05 1.60
N THR A 98 6.69 4.94 0.33
CA THR A 98 6.98 3.68 -0.36
C THR A 98 8.46 3.59 -0.72
N PRO A 99 9.13 2.44 -0.52
CA PRO A 99 10.53 2.28 -0.90
C PRO A 99 10.76 2.48 -2.40
N SER A 100 11.89 3.09 -2.73
CA SER A 100 12.39 3.25 -4.10
C SER A 100 13.84 2.80 -4.21
N GLU A 101 14.19 2.16 -5.32
CA GLU A 101 15.56 1.77 -5.65
C GLU A 101 16.37 2.90 -6.31
N LYS A 102 15.72 4.02 -6.65
CA LYS A 102 16.41 5.17 -7.26
C LYS A 102 17.39 5.77 -6.26
N LYS A 103 18.63 6.02 -6.70
CA LYS A 103 19.68 6.63 -5.86
C LYS A 103 19.25 7.99 -5.28
N SER A 104 18.48 8.78 -6.03
CA SER A 104 17.94 10.07 -5.59
C SER A 104 17.04 9.97 -4.36
N ASP A 105 16.39 8.82 -4.17
CA ASP A 105 15.37 8.61 -3.14
C ASP A 105 15.96 7.94 -1.90
N ALA A 106 17.24 7.56 -1.92
CA ALA A 106 17.91 6.85 -0.83
C ALA A 106 17.87 7.62 0.50
N LYS A 107 17.84 8.96 0.44
CA LYS A 107 17.71 9.84 1.61
C LYS A 107 16.35 9.75 2.32
N PHE A 108 15.32 9.20 1.68
CA PHE A 108 13.98 9.08 2.25
C PHE A 108 13.70 7.72 2.90
N LYS A 109 14.68 6.80 2.90
CA LYS A 109 14.50 5.42 3.36
C LYS A 109 13.97 5.30 4.80
N GLU A 110 14.27 6.28 5.65
CA GLU A 110 13.79 6.31 7.04
C GLU A 110 12.26 6.42 7.17
N PHE A 111 11.57 6.88 6.12
CA PHE A 111 10.13 7.06 6.09
C PHE A 111 9.36 5.84 5.57
N ASN A 112 10.04 4.93 4.89
CA ASN A 112 9.41 3.78 4.24
C ASN A 112 8.45 3.04 5.19
N TRP A 113 7.25 2.74 4.68
CA TRP A 113 6.18 2.02 5.37
C TRP A 113 5.59 2.74 6.59
N LYS A 114 5.82 4.04 6.71
CA LYS A 114 5.17 4.88 7.71
C LYS A 114 4.09 5.73 7.06
N VAL A 115 3.02 5.98 7.81
CA VAL A 115 2.16 7.14 7.55
C VAL A 115 3.01 8.38 7.80
N VAL A 116 3.32 9.13 6.75
CA VAL A 116 4.19 10.32 6.83
C VAL A 116 3.40 11.61 6.97
N GLN A 117 2.14 11.60 6.55
CA GLN A 117 1.25 12.74 6.64
C GLN A 117 -0.21 12.31 6.54
N GLU A 118 -1.05 12.97 7.34
CA GLU A 118 -2.49 12.98 7.15
C GLU A 118 -2.91 14.39 6.71
N VAL A 119 -3.66 14.48 5.61
CA VAL A 119 -4.17 15.74 5.08
C VAL A 119 -5.66 15.80 5.35
N LYS A 120 -6.11 16.83 6.05
CA LYS A 120 -7.53 17.00 6.35
C LYS A 120 -8.33 17.17 5.06
N HIS A 121 -9.44 16.46 4.97
CA HIS A 121 -10.36 16.44 3.84
C HIS A 121 -11.80 16.16 4.33
N VAL A 122 -12.68 15.67 3.47
CA VAL A 122 -14.05 15.24 3.85
C VAL A 122 -14.12 13.73 4.03
N PRO A 123 -14.99 13.18 4.89
CA PRO A 123 -15.20 11.73 4.97
C PRO A 123 -15.85 11.19 3.69
N GLY A 124 -15.68 9.90 3.41
CA GLY A 124 -16.20 9.29 2.19
C GLY A 124 -15.37 9.63 0.95
N ASN A 125 -14.13 10.08 1.14
CA ASN A 125 -13.23 10.42 0.05
C ASN A 125 -12.67 9.15 -0.61
N LEU A 126 -12.58 9.15 -1.94
CA LEU A 126 -12.19 8.03 -2.78
C LEU A 126 -11.24 8.53 -3.88
N PHE A 127 -10.46 7.61 -4.46
CA PHE A 127 -9.61 7.85 -5.64
C PHE A 127 -10.12 7.10 -6.86
#